data_AF-A0A5C5U1D4-F1
#
_entry.id   AF-A0A5C5U1D4-F1
#
_cell.length_a   1.000
_cell.length_b   1.000
_cell.length_c   1.000
_cell.angle_alpha   90.00
_cell.angle_beta   90.00
_cell.angle_gamma   90.00
#
_symmetry.space_group_name_H-M   'P 1'
#
loop_
_entity.id
_entity.type
_entity.pdbx_description
1 polymer ?
#
loop_
_entity_poly.entity_id
_entity_poly.type
_entity_poly.pdbx_seq_one_letter_code
_entity_poly.pdbx_strand_id
1 'polypeptide(L)'
;MRGRSGAPLPQVSPPPGGATQVRLDHGMNPVQNPPPPPRPPFLSTATRKQREFARREDRFLDCAQALIQRDGLLNLQMSRIADECEYAIGTLYRHFASKEDLLVALAARNCLGRMELFERAARWQGPTRERMVALALADLVVLREQPEHFRLAQFVWSDVVWGAASAAIRQRALAAWEPLGRLVDDIAAQARRDGDLPGSFALPDAALTIGPWTLCLGMHTLAQQQGLLDPVLGDPYRLLFQHLHYLLNGYGWRPLLDPGDGAALDRLNERLCRDVFDVPCPYPVQPDR
;
A
#
# COMPACT_ATOMS: atom_id res chain seq x y z
N MET A 1 55.69 0.50 -6.39
CA MET A 1 55.46 1.97 -6.40
C MET A 1 54.27 2.23 -7.32
N ARG A 2 53.14 2.83 -6.97
CA ARG A 2 52.68 3.59 -5.80
C ARG A 2 51.22 3.21 -5.50
N GLY A 3 50.89 3.07 -4.22
CA GLY A 3 49.51 3.00 -3.73
C GLY A 3 48.90 4.39 -3.49
N ARG A 4 47.57 4.43 -3.42
CA ARG A 4 46.75 5.50 -2.80
C ARG A 4 45.61 4.76 -2.08
N SER A 5 45.71 4.54 -0.77
CA SER A 5 45.38 5.44 0.34
C SER A 5 43.87 5.64 0.48
N GLY A 6 43.24 4.73 1.26
CA GLY A 6 41.89 4.87 1.77
C GLY A 6 41.87 5.73 3.04
N ALA A 7 40.91 6.63 3.13
CA ALA A 7 40.66 7.43 4.33
C ALA A 7 39.61 6.72 5.21
N PRO A 8 39.82 6.60 6.54
CA PRO A 8 38.86 5.99 7.45
C PRO A 8 37.79 6.99 7.94
N LEU A 9 36.58 6.48 8.16
CA LEU A 9 35.43 7.20 8.74
C LEU A 9 35.62 7.41 10.26
N PRO A 10 35.16 8.54 10.83
CA PRO A 10 35.33 8.83 12.25
C PRO A 10 34.27 8.13 13.14
N GLN A 11 34.76 7.53 14.23
CA GLN A 11 33.96 7.00 15.34
C GLN A 11 33.51 8.13 16.26
N VAL A 12 32.23 8.12 16.67
CA VAL A 12 31.66 9.07 17.63
C VAL A 12 31.48 8.36 18.97
N SER A 13 32.25 8.80 19.97
CA SER A 13 32.15 8.36 21.37
C SER A 13 31.02 9.08 22.13
N PRO A 14 30.39 8.45 23.13
CA PRO A 14 29.32 9.07 23.93
C PRO A 14 29.88 10.00 25.04
N PRO A 15 29.13 11.02 25.48
CA PRO A 15 29.56 11.91 26.56
C PRO A 15 29.35 11.30 27.96
N PRO A 16 30.13 11.74 28.96
CA PRO A 16 30.20 11.12 30.28
C PRO A 16 29.14 11.65 31.26
N GLY A 17 28.72 10.78 32.17
CA GLY A 17 27.95 11.14 33.36
C GLY A 17 28.83 11.82 34.41
N GLY A 18 28.30 12.87 35.03
CA GLY A 18 28.93 13.58 36.14
C GLY A 18 27.85 14.10 37.10
N ALA A 19 27.77 13.47 38.26
CA ALA A 19 26.96 13.91 39.39
C ALA A 19 27.82 14.78 40.32
N THR A 20 27.34 15.97 40.70
CA THR A 20 27.92 16.72 41.84
C THR A 20 26.85 17.51 42.61
N GLN A 21 26.58 16.99 43.82
CA GLN A 21 26.24 17.61 45.10
C GLN A 21 25.51 18.97 45.15
N VAL A 22 24.31 18.94 45.75
CA VAL A 22 23.54 20.09 46.22
C VAL A 22 23.99 20.47 47.64
N ARG A 23 24.34 21.75 47.83
CA ARG A 23 24.65 22.41 49.10
C ARG A 23 23.33 22.92 49.71
N LEU A 24 23.02 22.50 50.94
CA LEU A 24 21.85 22.97 51.68
C LEU A 24 22.16 24.33 52.33
N ASP A 25 21.49 25.39 51.89
CA ASP A 25 21.43 26.67 52.61
C ASP A 25 19.99 26.92 53.08
N HIS A 26 19.85 27.15 54.38
CA HIS A 26 18.59 27.47 55.07
C HIS A 26 18.29 28.96 54.93
N GLY A 27 17.17 29.29 54.27
CA GLY A 27 16.62 30.64 54.23
C GLY A 27 15.11 30.60 54.03
N MET A 28 14.35 30.81 55.10
CA MET A 28 12.89 31.02 55.06
C MET A 28 12.58 32.32 54.30
N ASN A 29 11.85 32.20 53.18
CA ASN A 29 11.31 33.33 52.42
C ASN A 29 9.76 33.19 52.40
N PRO A 30 8.99 34.29 52.53
CA PRO A 30 7.54 34.23 52.68
C PRO A 30 6.86 33.76 51.39
N VAL A 31 5.81 32.96 51.55
CA VAL A 31 5.02 32.33 50.47
C VAL A 31 4.40 33.41 49.58
N GLN A 32 4.99 33.66 48.42
CA GLN A 32 4.33 34.34 47.30
C GLN A 32 3.48 33.31 46.56
N ASN A 33 2.17 33.52 46.49
CA ASN A 33 1.31 32.72 45.63
C ASN A 33 1.77 32.84 44.17
N PRO A 34 1.98 31.74 43.44
CA PRO A 34 2.35 31.80 42.03
C PRO A 34 1.22 32.44 41.21
N PRO A 35 1.54 33.21 40.16
CA PRO A 35 0.51 33.70 39.23
C PRO A 35 -0.26 32.51 38.64
N PRO A 36 -1.58 32.66 38.37
CA PRO A 36 -2.37 31.58 37.80
C PRO A 36 -1.73 31.09 36.49
N PRO A 37 -1.79 29.78 36.21
CA PRO A 37 -1.19 29.21 35.02
C PRO A 37 -1.73 29.92 33.76
N PRO A 38 -0.88 30.17 32.75
CA PRO A 38 -1.37 30.70 31.48
C PRO A 38 -2.46 29.78 30.96
N ARG A 39 -3.59 30.37 30.55
CA ARG A 39 -4.69 29.62 29.92
C ARG A 39 -4.11 28.77 28.79
N PRO A 40 -4.53 27.49 28.65
CA PRO A 40 -4.03 26.63 27.59
C PRO A 40 -4.19 27.33 26.24
N PRO A 41 -3.17 27.30 25.36
CA PRO A 41 -3.26 27.97 24.07
C PRO A 41 -4.48 27.44 23.34
N PHE A 42 -5.27 28.36 22.78
CA PHE A 42 -6.40 28.07 21.91
C PHE A 42 -6.09 26.87 21.04
N LEU A 43 -6.83 25.77 21.17
CA LEU A 43 -6.84 24.70 20.18
C LEU A 43 -7.13 25.38 18.83
N SER A 44 -6.06 25.54 18.05
CA SER A 44 -5.91 26.68 17.17
C SER A 44 -6.90 26.60 16.02
N THR A 45 -7.48 27.72 15.63
CA THR A 45 -8.38 27.85 14.46
C THR A 45 -7.81 27.22 13.17
N ALA A 46 -6.48 27.10 13.07
CA ALA A 46 -5.77 26.38 12.03
C ALA A 46 -6.17 24.89 11.94
N THR A 47 -6.32 24.20 13.08
CA THR A 47 -6.74 22.79 13.09
C THR A 47 -8.19 22.60 12.68
N ARG A 48 -9.09 23.54 13.01
CA ARG A 48 -10.49 23.51 12.56
C ARG A 48 -10.60 23.71 11.05
N LYS A 49 -9.88 24.70 10.50
CA LYS A 49 -9.84 24.96 9.05
C LYS A 49 -9.26 23.79 8.26
N GLN A 50 -8.19 23.16 8.76
CA GLN A 50 -7.61 21.96 8.13
C GLN A 50 -8.58 20.77 8.14
N ARG A 51 -9.26 20.52 9.26
CA ARG A 51 -10.28 19.46 9.34
C ARG A 51 -11.45 19.71 8.38
N GLU A 52 -11.89 20.96 8.28
CA GLU A 52 -12.95 21.33 7.35
C GLU A 52 -12.51 21.16 5.89
N PHE A 53 -11.27 21.54 5.56
CA PHE A 53 -10.69 21.32 4.24
C PHE A 53 -10.63 19.83 3.90
N ALA A 54 -10.12 18.99 4.81
CA ALA A 54 -10.05 17.53 4.60
C ALA A 54 -11.44 16.90 4.43
N ARG A 55 -12.42 17.26 5.27
CA ARG A 55 -13.81 16.78 5.12
C ARG A 55 -14.44 17.15 3.78
N ARG A 56 -14.08 18.32 3.25
CA ARG A 56 -14.58 18.78 1.96
C ARG A 56 -13.92 18.02 0.81
N GLU A 57 -12.62 17.77 0.93
CA GLU A 57 -11.86 16.91 0.01
C GLU A 57 -12.48 15.50 -0.05
N ASP A 58 -12.78 14.88 1.10
CA ASP A 58 -13.44 13.58 1.17
C ASP A 58 -14.80 13.58 0.46
N ARG A 59 -15.62 14.63 0.68
CA ARG A 59 -16.90 14.79 -0.02
C ARG A 59 -16.74 14.83 -1.53
N PHE A 60 -15.76 15.56 -2.05
CA PHE A 60 -15.50 15.60 -3.50
C PHE A 60 -15.12 14.24 -4.05
N LEU A 61 -14.28 13.49 -3.33
CA LEU A 61 -13.90 12.15 -3.71
C LEU A 61 -15.08 11.17 -3.66
N ASP A 62 -16.00 11.32 -2.69
CA ASP A 62 -17.23 10.52 -2.60
C ASP A 62 -18.18 10.77 -3.78
N CYS A 63 -18.46 12.03 -4.11
CA CYS A 63 -19.28 12.36 -5.28
C CYS A 63 -18.64 11.85 -6.57
N ALA A 64 -17.31 12.00 -6.72
CA ALA A 64 -16.61 11.48 -7.88
C ALA A 64 -16.71 9.95 -7.99
N GLN A 65 -16.55 9.23 -6.88
CA GLN A 65 -16.71 7.78 -6.84
C GLN A 65 -18.13 7.37 -7.24
N ALA A 66 -19.16 8.05 -6.72
CA ALA A 66 -20.56 7.79 -7.06
C ALA A 66 -20.84 8.07 -8.56
N LEU A 67 -20.30 9.16 -9.10
CA LEU A 67 -20.41 9.51 -10.52
C LEU A 67 -19.71 8.49 -11.42
N ILE A 68 -18.52 8.02 -11.04
CA ILE A 68 -17.81 6.97 -11.79
C ILE A 68 -18.63 5.67 -11.81
N GLN A 69 -19.21 5.28 -10.67
CA GLN A 69 -20.04 4.07 -10.57
C GLN A 69 -21.34 4.17 -11.39
N ARG A 70 -21.96 5.35 -11.42
CA ARG A 70 -23.24 5.58 -12.12
C ARG A 70 -23.06 5.79 -13.62
N ASP A 71 -22.11 6.65 -14.00
CA ASP A 71 -22.01 7.21 -15.36
C ASP A 71 -20.74 6.74 -16.10
N GLY A 72 -19.81 6.05 -15.41
CA GLY A 72 -18.54 5.58 -15.96
C GLY A 72 -17.41 6.61 -15.89
N LEU A 73 -16.18 6.12 -15.78
CA LEU A 73 -14.96 6.93 -15.55
C LEU A 73 -14.71 8.00 -16.63
N LEU A 74 -14.91 7.66 -17.91
CA LEU A 74 -14.65 8.56 -19.03
C LEU A 74 -15.62 9.76 -19.06
N ASN A 75 -16.83 9.59 -18.53
CA ASN A 75 -17.86 10.63 -18.50
C ASN A 75 -17.72 11.60 -17.33
N LEU A 76 -16.79 11.36 -16.41
CA LEU A 76 -16.57 12.19 -15.22
C LEU A 76 -16.10 13.59 -15.62
N GLN A 77 -16.75 14.62 -15.08
CA GLN A 77 -16.45 16.04 -15.32
C GLN A 77 -16.39 16.81 -14.00
N MET A 78 -15.45 17.75 -13.89
CA MET A 78 -15.28 18.56 -12.67
C MET A 78 -16.54 19.37 -12.30
N SER A 79 -17.25 19.90 -13.29
CA SER A 79 -18.53 20.60 -13.09
C SER A 79 -19.58 19.69 -12.45
N ARG A 80 -19.77 18.48 -12.99
CA ARG A 80 -20.71 17.50 -12.45
C ARG A 80 -20.39 17.09 -11.01
N ILE A 81 -19.11 16.94 -10.67
CA ILE A 81 -18.69 16.65 -9.28
C ILE A 81 -19.06 17.82 -8.36
N ALA A 82 -18.80 19.05 -8.79
CA ALA A 82 -19.13 20.24 -8.01
C ALA A 82 -20.64 20.36 -7.77
N ASP A 83 -21.43 20.13 -8.82
CA ASP A 83 -22.90 20.13 -8.77
C ASP A 83 -23.44 19.02 -7.85
N GLU A 84 -22.96 17.78 -8.00
CA GLU A 84 -23.36 16.62 -7.18
C GLU A 84 -23.03 16.84 -5.69
N CYS A 85 -21.93 17.53 -5.37
CA CYS A 85 -21.58 17.86 -4.00
C CYS A 85 -22.17 19.19 -3.49
N GLU A 86 -22.98 19.89 -4.28
CA GLU A 86 -23.55 21.21 -3.97
C GLU A 86 -22.49 22.29 -3.61
N TYR A 87 -21.35 22.27 -4.30
CA TYR A 87 -20.30 23.29 -4.16
C TYR A 87 -20.08 24.06 -5.47
N ALA A 88 -19.69 25.33 -5.35
CA ALA A 88 -19.21 26.06 -6.51
C ALA A 88 -17.95 25.39 -7.09
N ILE A 89 -17.86 25.29 -8.42
CA ILE A 89 -16.74 24.65 -9.13
C ILE A 89 -15.36 25.22 -8.74
N GLY A 90 -15.27 26.53 -8.49
CA GLY A 90 -14.04 27.17 -8.01
C GLY A 90 -13.59 26.67 -6.63
N THR A 91 -14.50 26.16 -5.80
CA THR A 91 -14.17 25.51 -4.53
C THR A 91 -13.47 24.17 -4.80
N LEU A 92 -14.01 23.35 -5.71
CA LEU A 92 -13.40 22.07 -6.09
C LEU A 92 -11.98 22.26 -6.63
N TYR A 93 -11.76 23.25 -7.51
CA TYR A 93 -10.42 23.54 -8.06
C TYR A 93 -9.39 24.02 -7.02
N ARG A 94 -9.82 24.46 -5.83
CA ARG A 94 -8.89 24.74 -4.72
C ARG A 94 -8.38 23.48 -4.03
N HIS A 95 -9.06 22.35 -4.20
CA HIS A 95 -8.63 21.04 -3.68
C HIS A 95 -7.86 20.24 -4.73
N PHE A 96 -8.34 20.25 -5.98
CA PHE A 96 -7.75 19.50 -7.08
C PHE A 96 -7.58 20.40 -8.29
N ALA A 97 -6.35 20.64 -8.73
CA ALA A 97 -6.08 21.57 -9.82
C ALA A 97 -6.58 21.04 -11.18
N SER A 98 -6.74 19.73 -11.30
CA SER A 98 -7.19 19.04 -12.51
C SER A 98 -8.07 17.83 -12.17
N LYS A 99 -8.68 17.23 -13.21
CA LYS A 99 -9.40 15.95 -13.06
C LYS A 99 -8.42 14.85 -12.66
N GLU A 100 -7.21 14.88 -13.21
CA GLU A 100 -6.14 13.90 -12.95
C GLU A 100 -5.66 13.97 -11.49
N ASP A 101 -5.55 15.16 -10.92
CA ASP A 101 -5.28 15.35 -9.48
C ASP A 101 -6.34 14.65 -8.62
N LEU A 102 -7.62 14.85 -8.96
CA LEU A 102 -8.72 14.22 -8.25
C LEU A 102 -8.69 12.69 -8.42
N LEU A 103 -8.44 12.19 -9.63
CA LEU A 103 -8.41 10.75 -9.91
C LEU A 103 -7.24 10.06 -9.18
N VAL A 104 -6.05 10.66 -9.15
CA VAL A 104 -4.90 10.13 -8.41
C VAL A 104 -5.19 10.10 -6.91
N ALA A 105 -5.78 11.17 -6.36
CA ALA A 105 -6.17 11.20 -4.96
C ALA A 105 -7.25 10.17 -4.62
N LEU A 106 -8.24 9.99 -5.51
CA LEU A 106 -9.29 8.98 -5.35
C LEU A 106 -8.73 7.56 -5.38
N ALA A 107 -7.85 7.25 -6.34
CA ALA A 107 -7.19 5.96 -6.42
C ALA A 107 -6.35 5.69 -5.17
N ALA A 108 -5.61 6.68 -4.67
CA ALA A 108 -4.84 6.56 -3.44
C ALA A 108 -5.73 6.23 -2.24
N ARG A 109 -6.86 6.94 -2.09
CA ARG A 109 -7.85 6.68 -1.03
C ARG A 109 -8.46 5.28 -1.14
N ASN A 110 -8.82 4.85 -2.35
CA ASN A 110 -9.40 3.53 -2.58
C ASN A 110 -8.39 2.42 -2.24
N CYS A 111 -7.09 2.60 -2.52
CA CYS A 111 -6.06 1.66 -2.08
C CYS A 111 -5.96 1.57 -0.55
N LEU A 112 -6.03 2.70 0.17
CA LEU A 112 -5.96 2.71 1.64
C LEU A 112 -7.11 1.93 2.29
N GLY A 113 -8.33 2.04 1.76
CA GLY A 113 -9.50 1.30 2.25
C GLY A 113 -9.37 -0.22 2.14
N ARG A 114 -8.35 -0.71 1.43
CA ARG A 114 -8.10 -2.14 1.16
C ARG A 114 -6.89 -2.67 1.94
N MET A 115 -6.20 -1.82 2.71
CA MET A 115 -4.98 -2.16 3.44
C MET A 115 -5.18 -3.28 4.46
N GLU A 116 -6.37 -3.44 5.02
CA GLU A 116 -6.61 -4.44 6.07
C GLU A 116 -6.29 -5.87 5.61
N LEU A 117 -6.68 -6.26 4.40
CA LEU A 117 -6.40 -7.60 3.88
C LEU A 117 -4.89 -7.79 3.62
N PHE A 118 -4.22 -6.77 3.07
CA PHE A 118 -2.77 -6.82 2.90
C PHE A 118 -2.03 -6.88 4.25
N GLU A 119 -2.50 -6.14 5.27
CA GLU A 119 -1.95 -6.20 6.62
C GLU A 119 -2.17 -7.57 7.27
N ARG A 120 -3.34 -8.18 7.08
CA ARG A 120 -3.62 -9.55 7.56
C ARG A 120 -2.66 -10.55 6.92
N ALA A 121 -2.49 -10.50 5.59
CA ALA A 121 -1.53 -11.35 4.86
C ALA A 121 -0.10 -11.12 5.34
N ALA A 122 0.30 -9.86 5.47
CA ALA A 122 1.63 -9.48 5.90
C ALA A 122 1.90 -9.77 7.38
N ARG A 123 0.91 -9.90 8.27
CA ARG A 123 1.14 -10.17 9.70
C ARG A 123 0.81 -11.60 10.13
N TRP A 124 0.22 -12.39 9.24
CA TRP A 124 -0.11 -13.78 9.50
C TRP A 124 1.11 -14.61 9.89
N GLN A 125 0.96 -15.50 10.88
CA GLN A 125 2.04 -16.28 11.47
C GLN A 125 2.26 -17.60 10.71
N GLY A 126 2.63 -17.50 9.45
CA GLY A 126 3.00 -18.64 8.60
C GLY A 126 4.24 -18.39 7.76
N PRO A 127 4.60 -19.33 6.87
CA PRO A 127 5.81 -19.25 6.06
C PRO A 127 5.90 -17.95 5.26
N THR A 128 7.09 -17.36 5.16
CA THR A 128 7.30 -16.07 4.48
C THR A 128 6.84 -16.12 3.01
N ARG A 129 7.11 -17.23 2.32
CA ARG A 129 6.62 -17.48 0.96
C ARG A 129 5.10 -17.49 0.89
N GLU A 130 4.43 -18.14 1.83
CA GLU A 130 2.97 -18.22 1.85
C GLU A 130 2.33 -16.85 2.13
N ARG A 131 2.96 -16.01 2.97
CA ARG A 131 2.54 -14.61 3.14
C ARG A 131 2.63 -13.82 1.83
N MET A 132 3.63 -14.08 0.99
CA MET A 132 3.74 -13.44 -0.32
C MET A 132 2.62 -13.89 -1.29
N VAL A 133 2.26 -15.17 -1.26
CA VAL A 133 1.09 -15.69 -2.00
C VAL A 133 -0.21 -15.10 -1.44
N ALA A 134 -0.33 -14.99 -0.13
CA ALA A 134 -1.48 -14.38 0.53
C ALA A 134 -1.66 -12.91 0.13
N LEU A 135 -0.59 -12.14 -0.09
CA LEU A 135 -0.71 -10.77 -0.62
C LEU A 135 -1.33 -10.74 -2.02
N ALA A 136 -0.97 -11.67 -2.90
CA ALA A 136 -1.58 -11.79 -4.23
C ALA A 136 -3.05 -12.23 -4.14
N LEU A 137 -3.38 -13.13 -3.20
CA LEU A 137 -4.77 -13.52 -2.92
C LEU A 137 -5.58 -12.35 -2.35
N ALA A 138 -5.02 -11.55 -1.44
CA ALA A 138 -5.65 -10.35 -0.93
C ALA A 138 -6.03 -9.41 -2.07
N ASP A 139 -5.07 -9.10 -2.97
CA ASP A 139 -5.32 -8.23 -4.13
C ASP A 139 -6.47 -8.76 -5.01
N LEU A 140 -6.50 -10.07 -5.27
CA LEU A 140 -7.56 -10.71 -6.05
C LEU A 140 -8.93 -10.71 -5.35
N VAL A 141 -8.98 -10.99 -4.05
CA VAL A 141 -10.22 -10.89 -3.25
C VAL A 141 -10.79 -9.49 -3.40
N VAL A 142 -9.94 -8.47 -3.21
CA VAL A 142 -10.43 -7.11 -3.27
C VAL A 142 -10.81 -6.71 -4.70
N LEU A 143 -10.13 -7.24 -5.72
CA LEU A 143 -10.52 -7.01 -7.12
C LEU A 143 -11.92 -7.53 -7.40
N ARG A 144 -12.25 -8.73 -6.90
CA ARG A 144 -13.56 -9.35 -7.14
C ARG A 144 -14.69 -8.63 -6.43
N GLU A 145 -14.44 -8.11 -5.23
CA GLU A 145 -15.44 -7.33 -4.49
C GLU A 145 -15.67 -5.95 -5.12
N GLN A 146 -14.61 -5.32 -5.63
CA GLN A 146 -14.65 -3.92 -6.10
C GLN A 146 -13.89 -3.74 -7.42
N PRO A 147 -14.39 -4.30 -8.54
CA PRO A 147 -13.70 -4.26 -9.83
C PRO A 147 -13.51 -2.83 -10.35
N GLU A 148 -14.45 -1.92 -10.09
CA GLU A 148 -14.36 -0.51 -10.49
C GLU A 148 -13.19 0.23 -9.84
N HIS A 149 -12.83 -0.11 -8.59
CA HIS A 149 -11.69 0.51 -7.93
C HIS A 149 -10.37 0.13 -8.61
N PHE A 150 -10.26 -1.11 -9.06
CA PHE A 150 -9.10 -1.56 -9.80
C PHE A 150 -9.02 -0.92 -11.19
N ARG A 151 -10.14 -0.82 -11.91
CA ARG A 151 -10.20 -0.13 -13.21
C ARG A 151 -9.73 1.33 -13.10
N LEU A 152 -10.13 2.02 -12.03
CA LEU A 152 -9.64 3.36 -11.74
C LEU A 152 -8.12 3.37 -11.52
N ALA A 153 -7.58 2.46 -10.71
CA ALA A 153 -6.15 2.38 -10.45
C ALA A 153 -5.33 2.12 -11.73
N GLN A 154 -5.77 1.18 -12.59
CA GLN A 154 -5.14 0.91 -13.88
C GLN A 154 -5.11 2.15 -14.78
N PHE A 155 -6.22 2.89 -14.84
CA PHE A 155 -6.29 4.11 -15.63
C PHE A 155 -5.35 5.19 -15.08
N VAL A 156 -5.34 5.36 -13.76
CA VAL A 156 -4.52 6.36 -13.06
C VAL A 156 -3.03 6.09 -13.21
N TRP A 157 -2.59 4.84 -13.20
CA TRP A 157 -1.18 4.48 -13.35
C TRP A 157 -0.64 4.60 -14.78
N SER A 158 -1.49 4.89 -15.76
CA SER A 158 -1.02 5.25 -17.10
C SER A 158 -0.22 6.56 -17.06
N ASP A 159 0.82 6.68 -17.88
CA ASP A 159 1.65 7.89 -17.96
C ASP A 159 0.82 9.14 -18.31
N VAL A 160 -0.22 8.97 -19.12
CA VAL A 160 -1.13 10.05 -19.52
C VAL A 160 -1.83 10.69 -18.31
N VAL A 161 -2.26 9.88 -17.34
CA VAL A 161 -2.98 10.38 -16.15
C VAL A 161 -1.99 10.72 -15.04
N TRP A 162 -1.07 9.81 -14.72
CA TRP A 162 -0.09 10.01 -13.66
C TRP A 162 0.82 11.20 -13.95
N GLY A 163 1.31 11.32 -15.20
CA GLY A 163 2.17 12.42 -15.64
C GLY A 163 1.48 13.78 -15.63
N ALA A 164 0.19 13.82 -15.96
CA ALA A 164 -0.63 15.04 -15.97
C ALA A 164 -1.04 15.54 -14.57
N ALA A 165 -1.07 14.66 -13.56
CA ALA A 165 -1.30 15.07 -12.18
C ALA A 165 -0.15 15.94 -11.64
N SER A 166 -0.45 16.81 -10.68
CA SER A 166 0.52 17.66 -10.02
C SER A 166 1.50 16.84 -9.18
N ALA A 167 2.74 17.34 -9.07
CA ALA A 167 3.78 16.66 -8.29
C ALA A 167 3.38 16.48 -6.81
N ALA A 168 2.67 17.46 -6.23
CA ALA A 168 2.21 17.40 -4.85
C ALA A 168 1.19 16.26 -4.64
N ILE A 169 0.25 16.07 -5.57
CA ILE A 169 -0.73 14.98 -5.48
C ILE A 169 -0.06 13.62 -5.67
N ARG A 170 0.86 13.48 -6.64
CA ARG A 170 1.65 12.25 -6.80
C ARG A 170 2.43 11.90 -5.54
N GLN A 171 3.11 12.87 -4.93
CA GLN A 171 3.86 12.66 -3.69
C GLN A 171 2.95 12.23 -2.53
N ARG A 172 1.77 12.85 -2.39
CA ARG A 172 0.77 12.44 -1.40
C ARG A 172 0.28 11.01 -1.63
N ALA A 173 0.02 10.62 -2.88
CA ALA A 173 -0.39 9.26 -3.21
C ALA A 173 0.70 8.22 -2.91
N LEU A 174 1.95 8.50 -3.31
CA LEU A 174 3.09 7.62 -3.00
C LEU A 174 3.31 7.50 -1.49
N ALA A 175 3.23 8.60 -0.75
CA ALA A 175 3.34 8.59 0.71
C ALA A 175 2.21 7.80 1.40
N ALA A 176 1.02 7.75 0.80
CA ALA A 176 -0.09 6.94 1.30
C ALA A 176 0.16 5.43 1.10
N TRP A 177 0.81 5.02 0.01
CA TRP A 177 1.08 3.61 -0.30
C TRP A 177 2.38 3.08 0.32
N GLU A 178 3.30 3.97 0.65
CA GLU A 178 4.60 3.66 1.21
C GLU A 178 4.56 2.70 2.45
N PRO A 179 3.62 2.83 3.41
CA PRO A 179 3.50 1.85 4.50
C PRO A 179 3.22 0.42 4.01
N LEU A 180 2.42 0.26 2.96
CA LEU A 180 2.14 -1.06 2.38
C LEU A 180 3.40 -1.62 1.71
N GLY A 181 4.13 -0.81 0.94
CA GLY A 181 5.40 -1.22 0.33
C GLY A 181 6.38 -1.79 1.36
N ARG A 182 6.56 -1.08 2.49
CA ARG A 182 7.40 -1.56 3.59
C ARG A 182 6.95 -2.88 4.19
N LEU A 183 5.64 -3.08 4.38
CA LEU A 183 5.12 -4.36 4.91
C LEU A 183 5.45 -5.54 3.98
N VAL A 184 5.41 -5.33 2.67
CA VAL A 184 5.74 -6.35 1.67
C VAL A 184 7.25 -6.61 1.66
N ASP A 185 8.06 -5.56 1.70
CA ASP A 185 9.53 -5.66 1.71
C ASP A 185 10.05 -6.34 2.98
N ASP A 186 9.40 -6.10 4.12
CA ASP A 186 9.72 -6.75 5.39
C ASP A 186 9.55 -8.29 5.33
N ILE A 187 8.62 -8.80 4.51
CA ILE A 187 8.44 -10.24 4.29
C ILE A 187 9.67 -10.84 3.59
N ALA A 188 10.16 -10.18 2.54
CA ALA A 188 11.35 -10.61 1.81
C ALA A 188 12.62 -10.50 2.68
N ALA A 189 12.74 -9.42 3.45
CA ALA A 189 13.84 -9.24 4.39
C ALA A 189 13.84 -10.30 5.51
N GLN A 190 12.66 -10.67 6.03
CA GLN A 190 12.52 -11.76 6.99
C GLN A 190 12.88 -13.11 6.36
N ALA A 191 12.40 -13.40 5.14
CA ALA A 191 12.73 -14.63 4.43
C ALA A 191 14.23 -14.83 4.24
N ARG A 192 14.97 -13.76 3.94
CA ARG A 192 16.43 -13.82 3.80
C ARG A 192 17.11 -14.06 5.15
N ARG A 193 16.63 -13.44 6.23
CA ARG A 193 17.15 -13.64 7.59
C ARG A 193 16.92 -15.07 8.09
N ASP A 194 15.78 -15.67 7.76
CA ASP A 194 15.42 -17.03 8.19
C ASP A 194 16.03 -18.11 7.29
N GLY A 195 16.61 -17.74 6.15
CA GLY A 195 17.17 -18.67 5.17
C GLY A 195 16.13 -19.32 4.25
N ASP A 196 14.87 -18.86 4.29
CA ASP A 196 13.83 -19.21 3.33
C ASP A 196 14.20 -18.71 1.92
N LEU A 197 14.80 -17.51 1.85
CA LEU A 197 15.34 -16.95 0.62
C LEU A 197 16.87 -17.07 0.62
N PRO A 198 17.51 -17.50 -0.48
CA PRO A 198 18.97 -17.59 -0.54
C PRO A 198 19.61 -16.21 -0.28
N GLY A 199 20.50 -16.13 0.72
CA GLY A 199 21.24 -14.90 1.02
C GLY A 199 22.03 -14.35 -0.17
N SER A 200 22.48 -15.23 -1.07
CA SER A 200 23.19 -14.89 -2.31
C SER A 200 22.30 -14.43 -3.46
N PHE A 201 20.96 -14.40 -3.29
CA PHE A 201 20.07 -13.93 -4.34
C PHE A 201 20.33 -12.45 -4.64
N ALA A 202 20.59 -12.14 -5.90
CA ALA A 202 21.25 -10.88 -6.30
C ALA A 202 20.40 -9.63 -6.10
N LEU A 203 19.07 -9.75 -6.15
CA LEU A 203 18.19 -8.60 -6.00
C LEU A 203 18.04 -8.20 -4.52
N PRO A 204 17.99 -6.89 -4.23
CA PRO A 204 17.57 -6.40 -2.92
C PRO A 204 16.10 -6.74 -2.69
N ASP A 205 15.71 -6.80 -1.41
CA ASP A 205 14.39 -7.28 -0.99
C ASP A 205 13.25 -6.49 -1.65
N ALA A 206 13.35 -5.16 -1.70
CA ALA A 206 12.37 -4.28 -2.35
C ALA A 206 12.28 -4.43 -3.88
N ALA A 207 13.35 -4.89 -4.56
CA ALA A 207 13.28 -5.15 -5.99
C ALA A 207 12.64 -6.52 -6.29
N LEU A 208 12.79 -7.47 -5.36
CA LEU A 208 12.26 -8.82 -5.49
C LEU A 208 10.73 -8.84 -5.38
N THR A 209 10.16 -8.00 -4.52
CA THR A 209 8.71 -7.87 -4.31
C THR A 209 7.96 -7.27 -5.51
N ILE A 210 8.66 -6.57 -6.42
CA ILE A 210 8.10 -6.04 -7.66
C ILE A 210 7.65 -7.14 -8.63
N GLY A 211 8.32 -8.30 -8.64
CA GLY A 211 8.00 -9.41 -9.54
C GLY A 211 6.57 -9.93 -9.35
N PRO A 212 6.19 -10.38 -8.14
CA PRO A 212 4.81 -10.76 -7.83
C PRO A 212 3.78 -9.68 -8.18
N TRP A 213 4.07 -8.42 -7.86
CA TRP A 213 3.17 -7.31 -8.17
C TRP A 213 2.96 -7.11 -9.67
N THR A 214 4.04 -7.22 -10.46
CA THR A 214 3.99 -7.14 -11.93
C THR A 214 3.13 -8.25 -12.53
N LEU A 215 3.24 -9.48 -12.01
CA LEU A 215 2.40 -10.60 -12.46
C LEU A 215 0.92 -10.34 -12.16
N CYS A 216 0.59 -9.86 -10.96
CA CYS A 216 -0.78 -9.54 -10.57
C CYS A 216 -1.34 -8.43 -11.47
N LEU A 217 -0.62 -7.31 -11.61
CA LEU A 217 -1.05 -6.18 -12.43
C LEU A 217 -1.26 -6.58 -13.90
N GLY A 218 -0.34 -7.36 -14.47
CA GLY A 218 -0.45 -7.89 -15.83
C GLY A 218 -1.68 -8.78 -16.00
N MET A 219 -1.87 -9.75 -15.09
CA MET A 219 -3.03 -10.65 -15.18
C MET A 219 -4.34 -9.90 -15.01
N HIS A 220 -4.44 -8.98 -14.05
CA HIS A 220 -5.65 -8.19 -13.86
C HIS A 220 -5.99 -7.34 -15.10
N THR A 221 -4.96 -6.84 -15.78
CA THR A 221 -5.12 -6.09 -17.03
C THR A 221 -5.68 -6.95 -18.15
N LEU A 222 -5.23 -8.19 -18.27
CA LEU A 222 -5.69 -9.10 -19.33
C LEU A 222 -7.06 -9.73 -19.00
N ALA A 223 -7.23 -10.25 -17.79
CA ALA A 223 -8.40 -11.02 -17.37
C ALA A 223 -9.69 -10.18 -17.27
N GLN A 224 -9.58 -8.87 -17.06
CA GLN A 224 -10.74 -7.96 -17.03
C GLN A 224 -11.29 -7.64 -18.42
N GLN A 225 -10.56 -7.98 -19.49
CA GLN A 225 -10.99 -7.72 -20.86
C GLN A 225 -11.70 -8.96 -21.43
N GLN A 226 -13.00 -8.83 -21.66
CA GLN A 226 -13.80 -9.94 -22.18
C GLN A 226 -13.26 -10.45 -23.53
N GLY A 227 -12.94 -11.75 -23.58
CA GLY A 227 -12.47 -12.42 -24.81
C GLY A 227 -11.01 -12.17 -25.18
N LEU A 228 -10.24 -11.45 -24.35
CA LEU A 228 -8.82 -11.21 -24.65
C LEU A 228 -7.94 -12.44 -24.39
N LEU A 229 -8.23 -13.18 -23.33
CA LEU A 229 -7.57 -14.45 -23.01
C LEU A 229 -8.35 -15.62 -23.60
N ASP A 230 -7.64 -16.53 -24.25
CA ASP A 230 -8.24 -17.74 -24.82
C ASP A 230 -8.77 -18.65 -23.70
N PRO A 231 -10.07 -19.02 -23.70
CA PRO A 231 -10.64 -19.93 -22.71
C PRO A 231 -9.92 -21.28 -22.58
N VAL A 232 -9.17 -21.73 -23.61
CA VAL A 232 -8.39 -22.96 -23.56
C VAL A 232 -7.29 -22.93 -22.48
N LEU A 233 -6.86 -21.74 -22.06
CA LEU A 233 -5.87 -21.54 -21.01
C LEU A 233 -6.41 -21.83 -19.60
N GLY A 234 -7.74 -21.98 -19.45
CA GLY A 234 -8.40 -22.18 -18.17
C GLY A 234 -8.67 -20.87 -17.43
N ASP A 235 -8.85 -20.96 -16.11
CA ASP A 235 -9.09 -19.77 -15.28
C ASP A 235 -7.80 -18.91 -15.19
N PRO A 236 -7.86 -17.62 -15.56
CA PRO A 236 -6.67 -16.76 -15.64
C PRO A 236 -6.04 -16.51 -14.27
N TYR A 237 -6.84 -16.51 -13.20
CA TYR A 237 -6.32 -16.29 -11.85
C TYR A 237 -5.65 -17.53 -11.29
N ARG A 238 -6.15 -18.72 -11.61
CA ARG A 238 -5.42 -19.96 -11.35
C ARG A 238 -4.06 -19.97 -12.05
N LEU A 239 -4.01 -19.56 -13.31
CA LEU A 239 -2.77 -19.46 -14.08
C LEU A 239 -1.81 -18.41 -13.48
N LEU A 240 -2.30 -17.28 -12.97
CA LEU A 240 -1.50 -16.30 -12.24
C LEU A 240 -0.77 -16.94 -11.05
N PHE A 241 -1.46 -17.75 -10.23
CA PHE A 241 -0.82 -18.39 -9.08
C PHE A 241 0.20 -19.45 -9.50
N GLN A 242 -0.03 -20.18 -10.59
CA GLN A 242 1.01 -21.05 -11.17
C GLN A 242 2.27 -20.25 -11.56
N HIS A 243 2.10 -19.15 -12.30
CA HIS A 243 3.22 -18.27 -12.68
C HIS A 243 3.92 -17.64 -11.47
N LEU A 244 3.16 -17.24 -10.45
CA LEU A 244 3.71 -16.74 -9.20
C LEU A 244 4.61 -17.78 -8.53
N HIS A 245 4.19 -19.05 -8.47
CA HIS A 245 5.02 -20.10 -7.90
C HIS A 245 6.24 -20.43 -8.75
N TYR A 246 6.15 -20.39 -10.09
CA TYR A 246 7.34 -20.48 -10.95
C TYR A 246 8.33 -19.35 -10.65
N LEU A 247 7.85 -18.11 -10.49
CA LEU A 247 8.69 -16.96 -10.14
C LEU A 247 9.36 -17.15 -8.77
N LEU A 248 8.58 -17.47 -7.74
CA LEU A 248 9.10 -17.65 -6.37
C LEU A 248 10.05 -18.85 -6.28
N ASN A 249 9.84 -19.91 -7.07
CA ASN A 249 10.80 -21.01 -7.21
C ASN A 249 12.09 -20.56 -7.89
N GLY A 250 12.00 -19.72 -8.93
CA GLY A 250 13.15 -19.11 -9.58
C GLY A 250 13.98 -18.24 -8.63
N TYR A 251 13.35 -17.64 -7.62
CA TYR A 251 14.02 -16.94 -6.53
C TYR A 251 14.69 -17.89 -5.52
N GLY A 252 14.36 -19.18 -5.55
CA GLY A 252 14.74 -20.16 -4.55
C GLY A 252 14.02 -19.99 -3.22
N TRP A 253 12.90 -19.25 -3.20
CA TRP A 253 12.16 -18.94 -1.97
C TRP A 253 11.44 -20.18 -1.44
N ARG A 254 11.84 -20.67 -0.28
CA ARG A 254 11.35 -21.91 0.34
C ARG A 254 10.06 -21.70 1.16
N PRO A 255 9.25 -22.76 1.34
CA PRO A 255 9.38 -24.08 0.71
C PRO A 255 9.07 -24.02 -0.79
N LEU A 256 9.80 -24.79 -1.60
CA LEU A 256 9.49 -24.90 -3.04
C LEU A 256 8.15 -25.65 -3.21
N LEU A 257 7.42 -25.28 -4.26
CA LEU A 257 6.16 -25.93 -4.64
C LEU A 257 6.23 -26.27 -6.12
N ASP A 258 5.84 -27.48 -6.52
CA ASP A 258 5.70 -27.83 -7.93
C ASP A 258 4.46 -27.15 -8.54
N PRO A 259 4.61 -26.14 -9.41
CA PRO A 259 3.45 -25.45 -9.99
C PRO A 259 2.66 -26.32 -10.97
N GLY A 260 3.22 -27.47 -11.40
CA GLY A 260 2.53 -28.47 -12.22
C GLY A 260 1.54 -29.33 -11.41
N ASP A 261 1.70 -29.43 -10.09
CA ASP A 261 0.73 -30.06 -9.21
C ASP A 261 -0.41 -29.08 -8.91
N GLY A 262 -1.36 -29.02 -9.85
CA GLY A 262 -2.51 -28.13 -9.75
C GLY A 262 -3.39 -28.40 -8.52
N ALA A 263 -3.45 -29.64 -8.04
CA ALA A 263 -4.24 -29.99 -6.87
C ALA A 263 -3.59 -29.49 -5.58
N ALA A 264 -2.26 -29.59 -5.45
CA ALA A 264 -1.52 -29.02 -4.33
C ALA A 264 -1.59 -27.48 -4.32
N LEU A 265 -1.52 -26.85 -5.49
CA LEU A 265 -1.71 -25.41 -5.64
C LEU A 265 -3.08 -24.96 -5.15
N ASP A 266 -4.13 -25.63 -5.61
CA ASP A 266 -5.50 -25.27 -5.27
C ASP A 266 -5.75 -25.46 -3.76
N ARG A 267 -5.30 -26.57 -3.17
CA ARG A 267 -5.36 -26.78 -1.70
C ARG A 267 -4.60 -25.72 -0.91
N LEU A 268 -3.44 -25.28 -1.40
CA LEU A 268 -2.68 -24.20 -0.77
C LEU A 268 -3.49 -22.90 -0.75
N ASN A 269 -4.01 -22.49 -1.91
CA ASN A 269 -4.73 -21.22 -2.02
C ASN A 269 -6.06 -21.23 -1.27
N GLU A 270 -6.80 -22.34 -1.27
CA GLU A 270 -7.99 -22.52 -0.42
C GLU A 270 -7.67 -22.42 1.07
N ARG A 271 -6.57 -23.03 1.50
CA ARG A 271 -6.12 -22.94 2.90
C ARG A 271 -5.77 -21.50 3.25
N LEU A 272 -5.01 -20.79 2.42
CA LEU A 272 -4.64 -19.40 2.68
C LEU A 272 -5.86 -18.48 2.72
N CYS A 273 -6.82 -18.64 1.80
CA CYS A 273 -8.04 -17.84 1.83
C CYS A 273 -8.84 -18.03 3.12
N ARG A 274 -8.93 -19.27 3.61
CA ARG A 274 -9.58 -19.60 4.89
C ARG A 274 -8.81 -19.06 6.08
N ASP A 275 -7.53 -19.40 6.19
CA ASP A 275 -6.72 -19.18 7.40
C ASP A 275 -6.32 -17.72 7.57
N VAL A 276 -6.16 -16.97 6.46
CA VAL A 276 -5.74 -15.57 6.50
C VAL A 276 -6.93 -14.62 6.41
N PHE A 277 -7.90 -14.91 5.53
CA PHE A 277 -8.97 -13.97 5.16
C PHE A 277 -10.37 -14.38 5.65
N ASP A 278 -10.58 -15.65 6.00
CA ASP A 278 -11.91 -16.23 6.30
C ASP A 278 -12.90 -16.08 5.12
N VAL A 279 -12.41 -16.30 3.90
CA VAL A 279 -13.20 -16.21 2.65
C VAL A 279 -12.96 -17.45 1.77
N PRO A 280 -13.91 -17.82 0.89
CA PRO A 280 -13.66 -18.87 -0.10
C PRO A 280 -12.59 -18.44 -1.11
N CYS A 281 -11.96 -19.41 -1.78
CA CYS A 281 -10.98 -19.13 -2.83
C CYS A 281 -11.60 -18.26 -3.93
N PRO A 282 -10.95 -17.16 -4.33
CA PRO A 282 -11.48 -16.22 -5.32
C PRO A 282 -11.21 -16.72 -6.74
N TYR A 283 -11.31 -18.01 -7.03
CA TYR A 283 -11.43 -18.59 -8.38
C TYR A 283 -11.86 -20.06 -8.26
N PRO A 284 -12.44 -20.66 -9.31
CA PRO A 284 -12.89 -22.05 -9.26
C PRO A 284 -11.71 -23.00 -9.09
N VAL A 285 -11.73 -23.78 -8.02
CA VAL A 285 -10.80 -24.89 -7.82
C VAL A 285 -11.28 -26.09 -8.64
N GLN A 286 -10.37 -26.72 -9.38
CA GLN A 286 -10.73 -27.92 -10.13
C GLN A 286 -10.86 -29.09 -9.16
N PRO A 287 -11.94 -29.90 -9.23
CA PRO A 287 -12.00 -31.12 -8.44
C PRO A 287 -10.84 -32.05 -8.83
N ASP A 288 -10.26 -32.73 -7.84
CA ASP A 288 -9.21 -33.74 -8.04
C ASP A 288 -9.67 -34.71 -9.16
N ARG A 289 -8.88 -34.82 -10.23
CA ARG A 289 -9.09 -35.78 -11.32
C ARG A 289 -8.47 -37.13 -10.99
#